data_AF-X1U4W9-F1
#
_entry.id   AF-X1U4W9-F1
#
_cell.length_a   1.000
_cell.length_b   1.000
_cell.length_c   1.000
_cell.angle_alpha   90.00
_cell.angle_beta   90.00
_cell.angle_gamma   90.00
#
_symmetry.space_group_name_H-M   'P 1'
#
loop_
_entity.id
_entity.type
_entity.pdbx_description
1 polymer ?
#
loop_
_entity_poly.entity_id
_entity_poly.type
_entity_poly.pdbx_seq_one_letter_code
_entity_poly.pdbx_strand_id
1 'polypeptide(L)' 'MENMTTKKAAEKVVATIKDFVHQLALLQDLKIEKIKERTIEDFAQEIMQDKRKLASNPRQATLENVIGMYKKALS' A
#
# COMPACT_ATOMS: atom_id res chain seq x y z
N MET A 1 -24.51 7.13 -13.83
CA MET A 1 -23.34 7.11 -14.73
C MET A 1 -22.07 7.66 -14.05
N GLU A 2 -22.15 8.70 -13.22
CA GLU A 2 -20.98 9.27 -12.49
C GLU A 2 -20.10 8.26 -11.74
N ASN A 3 -20.69 7.31 -11.00
CA ASN A 3 -19.89 6.33 -10.24
C ASN A 3 -19.01 5.41 -11.10
N MET A 4 -19.43 5.10 -12.34
CA MET A 4 -18.59 4.34 -13.27
C MET A 4 -17.42 5.18 -13.79
N THR A 5 -17.60 6.49 -13.92
CA THR A 5 -16.57 7.42 -14.39
C THR A 5 -15.50 7.63 -13.32
N THR A 6 -15.88 7.79 -12.05
CA THR A 6 -14.93 7.97 -10.93
C THR A 6 -14.10 6.71 -10.68
N LYS A 7 -14.69 5.52 -10.73
CA LYS A 7 -13.95 4.26 -10.58
C LYS A 7 -12.90 4.09 -11.68
N LYS A 8 -13.27 4.32 -12.94
CA LYS A 8 -12.33 4.24 -14.07
C LYS A 8 -11.21 5.27 -13.97
N ALA A 9 -11.52 6.47 -13.49
CA ALA A 9 -10.50 7.51 -13.25
C ALA A 9 -9.49 7.06 -12.17
N ALA A 10 -9.97 6.49 -11.06
CA ALA A 10 -9.09 5.96 -10.01
C ALA A 10 -8.22 4.80 -10.50
N GLU A 11 -8.79 3.88 -11.27
CA GLU A 11 -8.04 2.77 -11.90
C GLU A 11 -6.95 3.29 -12.84
N LYS A 12 -7.24 4.33 -13.64
CA LYS A 12 -6.27 4.97 -14.53
C LYS A 12 -5.12 5.61 -13.74
N VAL A 13 -5.42 6.32 -12.65
CA VAL A 13 -4.39 6.92 -11.79
C VAL A 13 -3.46 5.86 -11.21
N VAL A 14 -4.02 4.76 -10.69
CA VAL A 14 -3.23 3.63 -10.16
C VAL A 14 -2.32 3.04 -11.24
N ALA A 15 -2.83 2.85 -12.46
CA ALA A 15 -2.02 2.35 -13.58
C ALA A 15 -0.87 3.31 -13.94
N THR A 16 -1.16 4.60 -14.04
CA THR A 16 -0.13 5.62 -14.34
C THR A 16 0.97 5.66 -13.28
N ILE A 17 0.63 5.53 -11.99
CA ILE A 17 1.63 5.47 -10.92
C ILE A 17 2.51 4.21 -11.07
N LYS A 18 1.93 3.06 -11.39
CA LYS A 18 2.69 1.82 -11.61
C LYS A 18 3.66 1.93 -12.79
N ASP A 19 3.19 2.49 -13.90
CA ASP A 19 4.02 2.71 -15.09
C ASP A 19 5.18 3.66 -14.78
N PHE A 20 4.94 4.72 -14.00
CA PHE A 20 5.97 5.65 -13.60
C PHE A 20 7.04 4.99 -12.70
N VAL A 21 6.62 4.19 -11.71
CA VAL A 21 7.55 3.42 -10.86
C VAL A 21 8.38 2.45 -11.70
N HIS A 22 7.79 1.81 -12.71
CA HIS A 22 8.50 0.95 -13.66
C HIS A 22 9.55 1.70 -14.48
N GLN A 23 9.19 2.86 -15.02
CA GLN A 23 10.09 3.70 -15.82
C GLN A 23 11.31 4.18 -15.02
N LEU A 24 11.15 4.40 -13.71
CA LEU A 24 12.23 4.78 -12.81
C LEU A 24 13.12 3.61 -12.36
N ALA A 25 12.86 2.38 -12.83
CA ALA A 25 13.54 1.16 -12.41
C ALA A 25 13.57 0.97 -10.88
N LEU A 26 12.57 1.52 -10.18
CA LEU A 26 12.38 1.27 -8.75
C LEU A 26 11.95 -0.18 -8.57
N LEU A 27 12.42 -0.81 -7.48
CA LEU A 27 12.03 -2.16 -7.15
C LEU A 27 10.52 -2.22 -6.95
N GLN A 28 9.85 -3.00 -7.79
CA GLN A 28 8.39 -3.08 -7.79
C GLN A 28 7.86 -3.96 -6.66
N ASP A 29 8.69 -4.91 -6.21
CA ASP A 29 8.34 -5.89 -5.21
C ASP A 29 9.36 -5.85 -4.08
N LEU A 30 8.88 -5.98 -2.85
CA LEU A 30 9.76 -6.10 -1.66
C LEU A 30 10.46 -7.47 -1.59
N LYS A 31 10.22 -8.38 -2.54
CA LYS A 31 10.80 -9.75 -2.59
C LYS A 31 12.32 -9.81 -2.63
N ILE A 32 12.97 -8.70 -2.97
CA ILE A 32 14.44 -8.60 -2.96
C ILE A 32 14.98 -8.67 -1.53
N GLU A 33 14.15 -8.33 -0.54
CA GLU A 33 14.46 -8.50 0.87
C GLU A 33 13.79 -9.77 1.41
N LYS A 34 14.55 -10.60 2.13
CA LYS A 34 14.04 -11.80 2.84
C LYS A 34 13.22 -11.41 4.07
N ILE A 35 12.18 -10.61 3.88
CA ILE A 35 11.31 -10.13 4.95
C ILE A 35 10.52 -11.31 5.51
N LYS A 36 10.65 -11.54 6.81
CA LYS A 36 9.89 -12.59 7.52
C LYS A 36 8.50 -12.08 7.87
N GLU A 37 7.52 -12.97 7.95
CA GLU A 37 6.15 -12.61 8.32
C GLU A 37 6.07 -11.88 9.67
N ARG A 38 6.84 -12.32 10.67
CA ARG A 38 6.95 -11.64 11.96
C ARG A 38 7.41 -10.18 11.85
N THR A 39 8.31 -9.88 10.90
CA THR A 39 8.79 -8.51 10.67
C THR A 39 7.67 -7.62 10.13
N ILE A 40 6.76 -8.18 9.32
CA ILE A 40 5.58 -7.45 8.83
C ILE A 40 4.65 -7.10 10.00
N GLU A 41 4.44 -8.04 10.91
CA GLU A 41 3.61 -7.82 12.10
C GLU A 41 4.20 -6.75 13.01
N ASP A 42 5.50 -6.82 13.29
CA ASP A 42 6.22 -5.83 14.11
C ASP A 42 6.11 -4.42 13.49
N PHE A 43 6.34 -4.27 12.18
CA PHE A 43 6.19 -2.98 11.50
C PHE A 43 4.75 -2.48 11.48
N ALA A 44 3.78 -3.37 11.28
CA ALA A 44 2.38 -2.98 11.30
C ALA A 44 2.00 -2.46 12.70
N GLN A 45 2.47 -3.09 13.77
CA GLN A 45 2.26 -2.61 15.14
C GLN A 45 2.89 -1.23 15.39
N GLU A 46 4.10 -0.99 14.89
CA GLU A 46 4.76 0.31 14.98
C GLU A 46 3.97 1.41 14.26
N ILE A 47 3.51 1.15 13.03
CA ILE A 47 2.67 2.09 12.27
C ILE A 47 1.38 2.42 13.02
N MET A 48 0.79 1.44 13.71
CA MET A 48 -0.41 1.67 14.50
C MET A 48 -0.21 2.63 15.68
N GLN A 49 1.04 2.87 16.11
CA GLN A 49 1.36 3.88 17.14
C GLN A 49 1.41 5.30 16.59
N ASP A 50 1.62 5.50 15.28
CA ASP A 50 1.64 6.83 14.65
C ASP A 50 0.22 7.32 14.35
N LYS A 51 -0.48 7.72 15.43
CA LYS A 51 -1.87 8.18 15.39
C LYS A 51 -2.07 9.36 14.43
N ARG A 52 -1.07 10.21 14.25
CA ARG A 52 -1.14 11.39 13.38
C ARG A 52 -1.15 10.98 11.91
N LYS A 53 -0.24 10.09 11.49
CA LYS A 53 -0.24 9.59 10.10
C LYS A 53 -1.50 8.81 9.79
N LEU A 54 -1.97 7.97 10.72
CA LEU A 54 -3.20 7.21 10.56
C LEU A 54 -4.44 8.12 10.42
N ALA A 55 -4.55 9.17 11.25
CA ALA A 55 -5.66 10.12 11.17
C ALA A 55 -5.69 10.92 9.86
N SER A 56 -4.55 11.05 9.18
CA SER A 56 -4.44 11.75 7.90
C SER A 56 -4.78 10.86 6.70
N ASN A 57 -4.92 9.54 6.90
CA ASN A 57 -5.34 8.63 5.84
C ASN A 57 -6.86 8.75 5.63
N PRO A 58 -7.34 9.05 4.40
CA PRO A 58 -8.77 9.18 4.13
C PRO A 58 -9.59 7.92 4.45
N ARG A 59 -8.93 6.75 4.49
CA ARG A 59 -9.54 5.50 4.99
C ARG A 59 -8.96 5.17 6.36
N GLN A 60 -9.83 4.98 7.35
CA GLN A 60 -9.43 4.47 8.66
C GLN A 60 -8.81 3.07 8.50
N ALA A 61 -7.52 2.96 8.79
CA ALA A 61 -6.78 1.71 8.70
C ALA A 61 -6.84 0.92 10.01
N THR A 62 -7.03 -0.40 9.90
CA THR A 62 -6.86 -1.35 11.00
C THR A 62 -5.48 -2.00 10.88
N LEU A 63 -5.03 -2.66 11.95
CA LEU A 63 -3.78 -3.43 11.92
C LEU A 63 -3.79 -4.48 10.79
N GLU A 64 -4.90 -5.18 10.61
CA GLU A 64 -5.09 -6.17 9.55
C GLU A 64 -4.99 -5.57 8.15
N ASN A 65 -5.53 -4.36 7.95
CA ASN A 65 -5.39 -3.65 6.67
C ASN A 65 -3.91 -3.36 6.36
N VAL A 66 -3.14 -2.93 7.37
CA VAL A 66 -1.70 -2.63 7.21
C VAL A 66 -0.91 -3.91 6.90
N ILE A 67 -1.14 -4.99 7.66
CA ILE A 67 -0.51 -6.29 7.40
C ILE A 67 -0.85 -6.78 5.98
N GLY A 68 -2.13 -6.68 5.58
CA GLY A 68 -2.59 -7.08 4.25
C GLY A 68 -1.91 -6.29 3.12
N MET A 69 -1.65 -5.00 3.31
CA MET A 69 -0.91 -4.18 2.34
C MET A 69 0.53 -4.65 2.17
N TYR A 70 1.24 -4.93 3.26
CA TYR A 70 2.61 -5.45 3.21
C TYR A 70 2.67 -6.83 2.55
N LYS A 71 1.77 -7.75 2.93
CA LYS A 71 1.68 -9.08 2.31
C LYS A 71 1.46 -8.98 0.80
N LYS A 72 0.60 -8.05 0.36
CA LYS A 72 0.34 -7.78 -1.06
C LYS A 72 1.53 -7.17 -1.81
N ALA A 73 2.36 -6.36 -1.14
CA ALA A 73 3.56 -5.78 -1.73
C ALA A 73 4.74 -6.77 -1.79
N LEU A 74 4.67 -7.87 -1.05
CA LEU A 74 5.64 -8.97 -1.05
C LEU A 74 5.26 -10.11 -2.00
N SER A 75 4.02 -10.17 -2.49
CA SER A 75 3.47 -11.22 -3.35
C SER A 75 3.50 -10.84 -4.82
#